data_AF-A0A1I6NW62-F1
#
_entry.id   AF-A0A1I6NW62-F1
#
_cell.length_a   1.000
_cell.length_b   1.000
_cell.length_c   1.000
_cell.angle_alpha   90.00
_cell.angle_beta   90.00
_cell.angle_gamma   90.00
#
_symmetry.space_group_name_H-M   'P 1'
#
loop_
_entity.id
_entity.type
_entity.pdbx_description
1 polymer ?
#
loop_
_entity_poly.entity_id
_entity_poly.type
_entity_poly.pdbx_seq_one_letter_code
_entity_poly.pdbx_strand_id
1 'polypeptide(L)'
;MKILYFVTFWACQILSSILFKYGGIHPKYQWLTLIGGNIILLSASWFLVQLFKTVPQPIVIALCSGGTFLTVQLAMALVFKQPLSWMQILGSLVIVTGMVMVTFGGKQA
;
A
#
# COMPACT_ATOMS: atom_id res chain seq x y z
N MET A 1 9.93 -15.69 -4.77
CA MET A 1 10.58 -14.80 -3.78
C MET A 1 10.14 -13.34 -3.92
N LYS A 2 10.25 -12.71 -5.10
CA LYS A 2 9.87 -11.29 -5.31
C LYS A 2 8.40 -10.97 -4.96
N ILE A 3 7.47 -11.83 -5.35
CA ILE A 3 6.03 -11.67 -5.08
C ILE A 3 5.74 -11.68 -3.57
N LEU A 4 6.43 -12.53 -2.80
CA LEU A 4 6.25 -12.60 -1.35
C LEU A 4 6.57 -11.25 -0.71
N TYR A 5 7.64 -10.57 -1.14
CA TYR A 5 7.98 -9.25 -0.62
C TYR A 5 6.93 -8.18 -0.96
N PHE A 6 6.35 -8.20 -2.15
CA PHE A 6 5.24 -7.30 -2.49
C PHE A 6 4.00 -7.56 -1.62
N VAL A 7 3.61 -8.82 -1.45
CA VAL A 7 2.43 -9.20 -0.65
C VAL A 7 2.64 -8.84 0.82
N THR A 8 3.80 -9.15 1.38
CA THR A 8 4.11 -8.79 2.78
C THR A 8 4.19 -7.28 2.96
N PHE A 9 4.76 -6.55 1.99
CA PHE A 9 4.77 -5.09 2.00
C PHE A 9 3.34 -4.53 2.04
N TRP A 10 2.45 -4.96 1.14
CA TRP A 10 1.05 -4.51 1.14
C TRP A 10 0.33 -4.87 2.43
N ALA A 11 0.55 -6.07 2.98
CA ALA A 11 -0.03 -6.46 4.28
C ALA A 11 0.40 -5.51 5.41
N CYS A 12 1.68 -5.17 5.49
CA CYS A 12 2.19 -4.18 6.46
C CYS A 12 1.55 -2.80 6.25
N GLN A 13 1.42 -2.35 5.00
CA GLN A 13 0.80 -1.06 4.68
C GLN A 13 -0.69 -1.00 5.09
N ILE A 14 -1.43 -2.09 4.84
CA ILE A 14 -2.84 -2.22 5.25
C ILE A 14 -2.95 -2.14 6.78
N LEU A 15 -2.16 -2.95 7.50
CA LEU A 15 -2.21 -2.99 8.97
C LEU A 15 -1.85 -1.63 9.59
N SER A 16 -0.79 -0.98 9.08
CA SER A 16 -0.37 0.34 9.53
C SER A 16 -1.47 1.40 9.28
N SER A 17 -2.10 1.38 8.10
CA SER A 17 -3.17 2.30 7.75
C SER A 17 -4.44 2.10 8.61
N ILE A 18 -4.79 0.85 8.91
CA ILE A 18 -5.91 0.53 9.82
C ILE A 18 -5.62 1.06 11.23
N LEU A 19 -4.40 0.86 11.74
CA LEU A 19 -4.01 1.39 13.05
C LEU A 19 -4.09 2.92 13.08
N PHE A 20 -3.58 3.60 12.06
CA PHE A 20 -3.68 5.06 11.97
C PHE A 20 -5.12 5.55 11.92
N LYS A 21 -5.98 4.89 11.14
CA LYS A 21 -7.41 5.20 11.10
C LYS A 21 -8.06 5.00 12.47
N TYR A 22 -7.75 3.91 13.16
CA TYR A 22 -8.26 3.62 14.49
C TYR A 22 -7.82 4.68 15.52
N GLY A 23 -6.55 5.09 15.47
CA GLY A 23 -6.01 6.19 16.28
C GLY A 23 -6.68 7.53 16.04
N GLY A 24 -7.04 7.81 14.78
CA GLY A 24 -7.77 9.02 14.42
C GLY A 24 -9.23 9.02 14.89
N ILE A 25 -9.87 7.85 14.98
CA ILE A 25 -11.25 7.72 15.51
C ILE A 25 -11.26 7.73 17.05
N HIS A 26 -10.24 7.15 17.68
CA HIS A 26 -10.15 7.02 19.14
C HIS A 26 -8.93 7.78 19.69
N PRO A 27 -9.08 9.07 20.07
CA PRO A 27 -7.98 9.90 20.54
C PRO A 27 -7.19 9.31 21.72
N LYS A 28 -7.87 8.52 22.57
CA LYS A 28 -7.27 7.80 23.70
C LYS A 28 -6.11 6.87 23.30
N TYR A 29 -6.16 6.30 22.09
CA TYR A 29 -5.15 5.37 21.58
C TYR A 29 -4.22 6.00 20.54
N GLN A 30 -4.36 7.29 20.24
CA GLN A 30 -3.68 7.99 19.16
C GLN A 30 -2.15 7.74 19.16
N TRP A 31 -1.50 7.92 20.31
CA TRP A 31 -0.06 7.72 20.45
C TRP A 31 0.35 6.26 20.27
N LEU A 32 -0.41 5.32 20.83
CA LEU A 32 -0.14 3.89 20.70
C LEU A 32 -0.25 3.44 19.24
N THR A 33 -1.29 3.87 18.55
CA THR A 33 -1.51 3.56 17.12
C THR A 33 -0.50 4.25 16.22
N LEU A 34 -0.03 5.45 16.59
CA LEU A 34 1.00 6.16 15.84
C LEU A 34 2.34 5.43 15.95
N ILE A 35 2.75 5.05 17.15
CA ILE A 35 3.99 4.31 17.38
C ILE A 35 3.91 2.92 16.72
N GLY A 36 2.83 2.17 16.98
CA GLY A 36 2.63 0.83 16.43
C GLY A 36 2.57 0.82 14.90
N GLY A 37 1.81 1.75 14.30
CA GLY A 37 1.71 1.88 12.85
C GLY A 37 3.05 2.22 12.20
N ASN A 38 3.87 3.09 12.82
CA ASN A 38 5.21 3.42 12.32
C ASN A 38 6.21 2.26 12.45
N ILE A 39 6.16 1.47 13.53
CA ILE A 39 7.01 0.27 13.65
C ILE A 39 6.73 -0.71 12.50
N ILE A 40 5.45 -0.92 12.17
CA ILE A 40 5.05 -1.75 11.02
C ILE A 40 5.55 -1.13 9.71
N LEU A 41 5.46 0.20 9.57
CA LEU A 41 5.90 0.91 8.37
C LEU A 41 7.42 0.86 8.15
N LEU A 42 8.20 0.95 9.23
CA LEU A 42 9.65 0.75 9.21
C LEU A 42 9.98 -0.69 8.80
N SER A 43 9.23 -1.67 9.30
CA SER A 43 9.36 -3.07 8.88
C SER A 43 9.03 -3.24 7.38
N ALA A 44 8.00 -2.55 6.88
CA ALA A 44 7.64 -2.51 5.47
C ALA A 44 8.78 -1.94 4.60
N SER A 45 9.43 -0.88 5.07
CA SER A 45 10.56 -0.24 4.38
C SER A 45 11.72 -1.21 4.15
N TRP A 46 11.96 -2.16 5.04
CA TRP A 46 12.97 -3.20 4.82
C TRP A 46 12.63 -4.09 3.61
N PHE A 47 11.37 -4.52 3.46
CA PHE A 47 10.93 -5.29 2.29
C PHE A 47 11.04 -4.49 0.99
N LEU A 48 10.72 -3.20 1.05
CA LEU A 48 10.87 -2.28 -0.07
C LEU A 48 12.33 -2.20 -0.54
N VAL A 49 13.28 -2.11 0.38
CA VAL A 49 14.72 -2.12 0.06
C VAL A 49 15.14 -3.45 -0.60
N GLN A 50 14.62 -4.60 -0.15
CA GLN A 50 14.90 -5.88 -0.81
C GLN A 50 14.32 -5.96 -2.23
N LEU A 51 13.15 -5.35 -2.45
CA LEU A 51 12.55 -5.26 -3.78
C LEU A 51 13.42 -4.42 -4.73
N PHE A 52 13.91 -3.27 -4.28
CA PHE A 52 14.80 -2.41 -5.08
C PHE A 52 16.11 -3.09 -5.49
N LYS A 53 16.61 -4.07 -4.73
CA LYS A 53 17.82 -4.83 -5.11
C LYS A 53 17.59 -5.76 -6.31
N THR A 54 16.35 -6.14 -6.59
CA THR A 54 16.05 -7.25 -7.51
C THR A 54 15.05 -6.89 -8.62
N VAL A 55 14.44 -5.70 -8.55
CA VAL A 55 13.43 -5.20 -9.48
C VAL A 55 13.74 -3.74 -9.80
N PRO A 56 13.60 -3.30 -11.06
CA PRO A 56 13.79 -1.90 -11.44
C PRO A 56 12.95 -0.95 -10.60
N GLN A 57 13.55 0.18 -10.20
CA GLN A 57 12.92 1.21 -9.37
C GLN A 57 11.54 1.67 -9.87
N PRO A 58 11.30 1.90 -11.18
CA PRO A 58 9.98 2.31 -11.68
C PRO A 58 8.89 1.27 -11.36
N ILE A 59 9.20 -0.01 -11.51
CA ILE A 59 8.27 -1.12 -11.26
C ILE A 59 7.99 -1.24 -9.76
N VAL A 60 9.03 -1.16 -8.92
CA VAL A 60 8.86 -1.21 -7.47
C VAL A 60 7.99 -0.06 -6.98
N ILE A 61 8.25 1.18 -7.41
CA ILE A 61 7.46 2.34 -7.00
C ILE A 61 6.01 2.21 -7.49
N ALA A 62 5.80 1.82 -8.74
CA ALA A 62 4.45 1.64 -9.27
C ALA A 62 3.66 0.58 -8.49
N LEU A 63 4.25 -0.60 -8.27
CA LEU A 63 3.60 -1.71 -7.58
C LEU A 63 3.41 -1.44 -6.07
N CYS A 64 4.41 -0.88 -5.40
CA CYS A 64 4.33 -0.57 -3.98
C CYS A 64 3.35 0.57 -3.72
N SER A 65 3.48 1.71 -4.39
CA SER A 65 2.61 2.87 -4.15
C SER A 65 1.19 2.64 -4.66
N GLY A 66 1.03 2.22 -5.92
CA GLY A 66 -0.28 1.96 -6.51
C GLY A 66 -0.99 0.77 -5.86
N GLY A 67 -0.26 -0.32 -5.61
CA GLY A 67 -0.81 -1.50 -4.92
C GLY A 67 -1.20 -1.20 -3.47
N THR A 68 -0.42 -0.38 -2.76
CA THR A 68 -0.81 0.09 -1.42
C THR A 68 -2.08 0.91 -1.47
N PHE A 69 -2.18 1.87 -2.40
CA PHE A 69 -3.37 2.68 -2.54
C PHE A 69 -4.62 1.81 -2.74
N LEU A 70 -4.57 0.87 -3.69
CA LEU A 70 -5.70 -0.01 -3.98
C LEU A 70 -6.07 -0.90 -2.78
N THR A 71 -5.07 -1.54 -2.16
CA THR A 71 -5.30 -2.46 -1.04
C THR A 71 -5.78 -1.74 0.22
N VAL A 72 -5.27 -0.55 0.52
CA VAL A 72 -5.74 0.27 1.64
C VAL A 72 -7.15 0.77 1.39
N GLN A 73 -7.48 1.25 0.19
CA GLN A 73 -8.84 1.68 -0.14
C GLN A 73 -9.85 0.53 0.04
N LEU A 74 -9.50 -0.68 -0.41
CA LEU A 74 -10.30 -1.89 -0.18
C LEU A 74 -10.41 -2.23 1.31
N ALA A 75 -9.31 -2.18 2.06
CA ALA A 75 -9.32 -2.43 3.49
C ALA A 75 -10.18 -1.42 4.25
N MET A 76 -10.15 -0.14 3.87
CA MET A 76 -11.00 0.90 4.47
C MET A 76 -12.48 0.66 4.16
N ALA A 77 -12.80 0.23 2.94
CA ALA A 77 -14.16 -0.14 2.56
C ALA A 77 -14.68 -1.36 3.34
N LEU A 78 -13.83 -2.37 3.56
CA LEU A 78 -14.22 -3.60 4.26
C LEU A 78 -14.28 -3.44 5.78
N VAL A 79 -13.24 -2.84 6.40
CA VAL A 79 -13.09 -2.77 7.86
C VAL A 79 -13.90 -1.62 8.44
N PHE A 80 -13.81 -0.43 7.84
CA PHE A 80 -14.47 0.77 8.35
C PHE A 80 -15.81 1.06 7.64
N LYS A 81 -16.25 0.17 6.74
CA LYS A 81 -17.47 0.32 5.94
C LYS A 81 -17.57 1.69 5.25
N GLN A 82 -16.42 2.27 4.87
CA GLN A 82 -16.40 3.55 4.18
C GLN A 82 -16.74 3.33 2.71
N PRO A 83 -17.87 3.86 2.21
CA PRO A 83 -18.27 3.65 0.83
C PRO A 83 -17.27 4.34 -0.11
N LEU A 84 -16.84 3.61 -1.14
CA LEU A 84 -16.03 4.17 -2.21
C LEU A 84 -16.94 4.92 -3.20
N SER A 85 -16.60 6.18 -3.46
CA SER A 85 -17.30 6.98 -4.47
C SER A 85 -17.02 6.44 -5.88
N TRP A 86 -17.97 6.62 -6.79
CA TRP A 86 -17.78 6.27 -8.22
C TRP A 86 -16.51 6.90 -8.82
N MET A 87 -16.20 8.15 -8.45
CA MET A 87 -14.96 8.80 -8.89
C MET A 87 -13.70 8.13 -8.32
N GLN A 88 -13.75 7.61 -7.09
CA GLN A 88 -12.62 6.88 -6.50
C GLN A 88 -12.39 5.54 -7.19
N ILE A 89 -13.46 4.85 -7.59
CA ILE A 89 -13.38 3.61 -8.37
C ILE A 89 -12.74 3.88 -9.74
N LEU A 90 -13.16 4.95 -10.43
CA LEU A 90 -12.53 5.36 -11.69
C LEU A 90 -11.05 5.71 -11.49
N GLY A 91 -10.71 6.46 -10.43
CA GLY A 91 -9.32 6.74 -10.08
C GLY A 91 -8.50 5.47 -9.83
N SER A 92 -9.06 4.49 -9.10
CA SER A 92 -8.45 3.19 -8.88
C SER A 92 -8.17 2.44 -10.18
N LEU A 93 -9.10 2.47 -11.15
CA LEU A 93 -8.89 1.86 -12.46
C LEU A 93 -7.72 2.52 -13.20
N VAL A 94 -7.64 3.85 -13.22
CA VAL A 94 -6.52 4.58 -13.84
C VAL A 94 -5.18 4.19 -13.22
N ILE A 95 -5.14 4.05 -11.88
CA ILE A 95 -3.94 3.61 -11.17
C ILE A 95 -3.52 2.20 -11.60
N VAL A 96 -4.48 1.27 -11.68
CA VAL A 96 -4.21 -0.10 -12.17
C VAL A 96 -3.62 -0.06 -13.59
N THR A 97 -4.20 0.72 -14.49
CA THR A 97 -3.71 0.85 -15.86
C THR A 97 -2.29 1.42 -15.89
N GLY A 98 -2.02 2.48 -15.11
CA GLY A 98 -0.68 3.06 -15.00
C GLY A 98 0.36 2.07 -14.45
N MET A 99 -0.01 1.28 -13.43
CA MET A 99 0.85 0.23 -12.88
C MET A 99 1.20 -0.84 -13.93
N VAL A 100 0.21 -1.28 -14.71
CA VAL A 100 0.42 -2.25 -15.80
C VAL A 100 1.35 -1.66 -16.85
N MET A 101 1.09 -0.42 -17.30
CA MET A 101 1.94 0.25 -18.29
C MET A 101 3.39 0.38 -17.82
N VAL A 102 3.64 0.77 -16.57
CA VAL A 102 5.00 0.86 -16.02
C VAL A 102 5.66 -0.51 -15.90
N THR A 103 4.90 -1.53 -15.49
CA THR A 103 5.42 -2.90 -15.31
C THR A 103 5.81 -3.54 -16.65
N PHE A 104 5.05 -3.30 -17.72
CA PHE A 104 5.30 -3.87 -19.03
C PHE A 104 6.15 -2.98 -19.94
N GLY A 105 6.13 -1.66 -19.77
CA GLY A 105 7.01 -0.74 -20.49
C GLY A 105 8.49 -0.98 -20.18
N GLY A 106 8.80 -1.48 -18.99
CA GLY A 106 10.16 -1.88 -18.62
C GLY A 106 10.64 -3.22 -19.19
N LYS A 107 9.80 -3.99 -19.91
CA LYS A 107 10.21 -5.27 -20.53
C LYS A 107 10.83 -5.11 -21.93
N GLN A 108 10.87 -3.89 -22.48
CA GLN A 108 11.33 -3.60 -23.84
C GLN A 108 12.66 -2.84 -23.92
N ALA A 109 13.38 -2.68 -22.80
CA ALA A 109 14.73 -2.11 -22.76
C ALA A 109 15.76 -3.17 -22.38
#